data_AF-A0A7J2YU75-F1
#
_entry.id   AF-A0A7J2YU75-F1
#
_cell.length_a   1.000
_cell.length_b   1.000
_cell.length_c   1.000
_cell.angle_alpha   90.00
_cell.angle_beta   90.00
_cell.angle_gamma   90.00
#
_symmetry.space_group_name_H-M   'P 1'
#
loop_
_entity.id
_entity.type
_entity.pdbx_description
1 polymer ?
#
loop_
_entity_poly.entity_id
_entity_poly.type
_entity_poly.pdbx_seq_one_letter_code
_entity_poly.pdbx_strand_id
1 'polypeptide(L)'
;MRKYDTWANLNAEGKKHWGDIFPDGVVPVKSIIEIPARLKGVSGTEKVYMVDWKELTKQQQDAILEKLNKCSGAPKDEILKEILKVGLPLREKYTSGSGTTRTELFT
;
A
#
# COMPACT_ATOMS: atom_id res chain seq x y z
N MET A 1 10.59 -16.76 9.87
CA MET A 1 9.16 -16.82 9.49
C MET A 1 8.82 -15.48 8.85
N ARG A 2 8.28 -15.45 7.61
CA ARG A 2 7.95 -14.17 6.96
C ARG A 2 6.68 -13.60 7.59
N LYS A 3 6.64 -12.27 7.71
CA LYS A 3 5.62 -11.54 8.49
C LYS A 3 4.24 -11.50 7.84
N TYR A 4 4.16 -11.62 6.51
CA TYR A 4 2.92 -11.51 5.73
C TYR A 4 2.84 -12.62 4.68
N ASP A 5 1.63 -13.03 4.33
CA ASP A 5 1.41 -14.02 3.26
C ASP A 5 1.75 -13.46 1.88
N THR A 6 1.53 -12.17 1.68
CA THR A 6 1.83 -11.47 0.43
C THR A 6 2.31 -10.05 0.71
N TRP A 7 3.35 -9.61 -0.01
CA TRP A 7 3.97 -8.29 0.22
C TRP A 7 4.52 -7.68 -1.06
N ALA A 8 4.70 -6.36 -1.04
CA ALA A 8 5.47 -5.60 -2.00
C ALA A 8 6.68 -4.94 -1.30
N ASN A 9 7.82 -4.91 -1.98
CA ASN A 9 9.02 -4.25 -1.48
C ASN A 9 9.12 -2.84 -2.05
N LEU A 10 9.27 -1.83 -1.20
CA LEU A 10 9.49 -0.45 -1.62
C LEU A 10 10.88 -0.30 -2.25
N ASN A 11 10.92 0.37 -3.40
CA ASN A 11 12.17 0.81 -4.00
C ASN A 11 12.71 2.10 -3.31
N ALA A 12 13.79 2.67 -3.82
CA ALA A 12 14.40 3.86 -3.23
C ALA A 12 13.43 5.07 -3.19
N GLU A 13 12.60 5.26 -4.21
CA GLU A 13 11.59 6.32 -4.24
C GLU A 13 10.45 6.03 -3.27
N GLY A 14 9.94 4.79 -3.25
CA GLY A 14 8.93 4.36 -2.30
C GLY A 14 9.36 4.56 -0.85
N LYS A 15 10.62 4.26 -0.52
CA LYS A 15 11.18 4.49 0.83
C LYS A 15 11.28 5.97 1.20
N LYS A 16 11.51 6.88 0.24
CA LYS A 16 11.44 8.33 0.52
C LYS A 16 10.03 8.76 0.93
N HIS A 17 9.01 8.16 0.32
CA HIS A 17 7.62 8.50 0.59
C HIS A 17 7.01 7.76 1.78
N TRP A 18 7.45 6.54 2.07
CA TRP A 18 6.77 5.66 3.02
C TRP A 18 7.70 4.95 4.01
N GLY A 19 9.01 5.19 3.94
CA GLY A 19 9.99 4.52 4.80
C GLY A 19 9.88 4.87 6.29
N ASP A 20 9.24 5.99 6.62
CA ASP A 20 8.85 6.36 7.98
C ASP A 20 7.77 5.42 8.56
N ILE A 21 6.94 4.84 7.69
CA ILE A 21 5.84 3.92 8.04
C ILE A 21 6.26 2.45 7.86
N PHE A 22 7.10 2.18 6.85
CA PHE A 22 7.63 0.87 6.49
C PHE A 22 9.16 0.91 6.46
N PRO A 23 9.82 0.87 7.63
CA PRO A 23 11.28 1.06 7.72
C PRO A 23 12.08 -0.07 7.06
N ASP A 24 11.55 -1.29 7.05
CA ASP A 24 12.10 -2.43 6.31
C ASP A 24 11.80 -2.36 4.80
N GLY A 25 10.89 -1.47 4.39
CA GLY A 25 10.40 -1.35 3.03
C GLY A 25 9.39 -2.43 2.64
N VAL A 26 8.86 -3.21 3.58
CA VAL A 26 7.94 -4.30 3.27
C VAL A 26 6.50 -3.86 3.56
N VAL A 27 5.68 -3.81 2.51
CA VAL A 27 4.27 -3.43 2.60
C VAL A 27 3.40 -4.67 2.39
N PRO A 28 2.51 -5.04 3.34
CA PRO A 28 1.57 -6.13 3.10
C PRO A 28 0.56 -5.74 2.02
N VAL A 29 0.33 -6.63 1.07
CA VAL A 29 -0.61 -6.41 -0.04
C VAL A 29 -1.55 -7.61 -0.15
N LYS A 30 -2.76 -7.40 -0.66
CA LYS A 30 -3.76 -8.47 -0.79
C LYS A 30 -3.40 -9.50 -1.86
N SER A 31 -2.61 -9.11 -2.85
CA SER A 31 -2.21 -9.95 -3.99
C SER A 31 -0.90 -9.44 -4.60
N ILE A 32 -0.11 -10.36 -5.16
CA ILE A 32 1.06 -10.04 -6.00
C ILE A 32 0.67 -9.55 -7.40
N ILE A 33 -0.61 -9.64 -7.76
CA ILE A 33 -1.13 -9.18 -9.04
C ILE A 33 -1.51 -7.71 -8.92
N GLU A 34 -0.86 -6.89 -9.74
CA GLU A 34 -1.18 -5.47 -9.89
C GLU A 34 -2.51 -5.28 -10.62
N ILE A 35 -3.26 -4.24 -10.24
CA ILE A 35 -4.47 -3.84 -10.93
C ILE A 35 -4.32 -2.44 -11.53
N PRO A 36 -4.93 -2.18 -12.70
CA PRO A 36 -5.03 -0.84 -13.23
C PRO A 36 -5.99 0.00 -12.37
N ALA A 37 -5.57 1.20 -11.97
CA ALA A 37 -6.39 2.14 -11.22
C ALA A 37 -6.22 3.58 -11.72
N ARG A 38 -7.33 4.33 -11.73
CA ARG A 38 -7.31 5.79 -11.91
C ARG A 38 -7.20 6.44 -10.54
N LEU A 39 -6.12 7.17 -10.31
CA LEU A 39 -5.86 7.81 -9.03
C LEU A 39 -6.23 9.30 -9.12
N LYS A 40 -6.91 9.81 -8.10
CA LYS A 40 -7.26 11.23 -8.03
C LYS A 40 -5.99 12.08 -8.10
N GLY A 41 -5.96 13.06 -9.00
CA GLY A 41 -4.81 13.96 -9.20
C GLY A 41 -3.65 13.37 -10.02
N VAL A 42 -3.79 12.17 -10.58
CA VAL A 42 -2.81 11.58 -11.50
C VAL A 42 -3.43 11.49 -12.89
N SER A 43 -2.70 11.95 -13.90
CA SER A 43 -3.11 11.79 -15.29
C SER A 43 -2.88 10.34 -15.71
N GLY A 44 -3.93 9.71 -16.25
CA GLY A 44 -3.87 8.34 -16.78
C GLY A 44 -4.20 7.23 -15.78
N THR A 45 -4.02 6.01 -16.25
CA THR A 45 -4.19 4.77 -15.48
C THR A 45 -2.82 4.33 -14.98
N GLU A 46 -2.70 4.08 -13.67
CA GLU A 46 -1.49 3.57 -13.03
C GLU A 46 -1.69 2.11 -12.62
N LYS A 47 -0.61 1.34 -12.53
CA LYS A 47 -0.64 0.01 -11.93
C LYS A 47 -0.44 0.13 -10.42
N VAL A 48 -1.27 -0.56 -9.65
CA VAL A 48 -1.24 -0.50 -8.19
C VAL A 48 -1.40 -1.88 -7.57
N TYR A 49 -0.76 -2.06 -6.41
CA TYR A 49 -1.06 -3.10 -5.47
C TYR A 49 -2.11 -2.61 -4.48
N MET A 50 -3.01 -3.49 -4.05
CA MET A 50 -3.94 -3.18 -2.96
C MET A 50 -3.27 -3.53 -1.64
N VAL A 51 -3.02 -2.52 -0.80
CA VAL A 51 -2.46 -2.73 0.54
C VAL A 51 -3.46 -3.53 1.38
N ASP A 52 -2.96 -4.51 2.13
CA ASP A 52 -3.79 -5.19 3.11
C ASP A 52 -3.87 -4.37 4.40
N TRP A 53 -4.91 -3.56 4.49
CA TRP A 53 -5.14 -2.67 5.63
C TRP A 53 -5.23 -3.42 6.97
N LYS A 54 -5.72 -4.67 6.97
CA LYS A 54 -5.91 -5.45 8.20
C LYS A 54 -4.59 -5.96 8.77
N GLU A 55 -3.60 -6.16 7.92
CA GLU A 55 -2.24 -6.60 8.28
C GLU A 55 -1.37 -5.45 8.81
N LEU A 56 -1.83 -4.20 8.68
CA LEU A 56 -1.13 -3.04 9.21
C LEU A 56 -1.31 -2.93 10.72
N THR A 57 -0.23 -2.58 11.42
CA THR A 57 -0.32 -2.23 12.84
C THR A 57 -1.12 -0.93 13.01
N LYS A 58 -1.71 -0.73 14.20
CA LYS A 58 -2.43 0.51 14.52
C LYS A 58 -1.56 1.76 14.31
N GLN A 59 -0.29 1.69 14.69
CA GLN A 59 0.66 2.79 14.49
C GLN A 59 0.85 3.12 13.00
N GLN A 60 0.96 2.10 12.14
CA GLN A 60 1.07 2.30 10.69
C GLN A 60 -0.22 2.87 10.10
N GLN A 61 -1.38 2.36 10.51
CA GLN A 61 -2.67 2.89 10.09
C GLN A 61 -2.81 4.37 10.46
N ASP A 62 -2.54 4.73 11.71
CA ASP A 62 -2.60 6.10 12.20
C ASP A 62 -1.62 7.02 11.44
N ALA A 63 -0.40 6.56 11.20
CA ALA A 63 0.61 7.31 10.45
C ALA A 63 0.22 7.52 8.97
N ILE A 64 -0.39 6.52 8.33
CA ILE A 64 -0.92 6.66 6.96
C ILE A 64 -2.05 7.68 6.94
N LEU A 65 -3.00 7.59 7.87
CA LEU A 65 -4.12 8.54 7.95
C LEU A 65 -3.63 9.97 8.20
N GLU A 66 -2.65 10.16 9.09
CA GLU A 66 -1.95 11.43 9.31
C GLU A 66 -1.31 11.98 8.03
N LYS A 67 -0.56 11.13 7.32
CA LYS A 67 0.13 11.54 6.09
C LYS A 67 -0.85 11.93 4.99
N LEU A 68 -1.91 11.14 4.79
CA LEU A 68 -2.96 11.42 3.81
C LEU A 68 -3.79 12.66 4.18
N ASN A 69 -4.06 12.88 5.47
CA ASN A 69 -4.70 14.09 5.96
C ASN A 69 -3.87 15.33 5.63
N LYS A 70 -2.55 15.30 5.89
CA LYS A 70 -1.64 16.40 5.55
C LYS A 70 -1.55 16.66 4.04
N CYS A 71 -1.60 15.61 3.21
CA CYS A 71 -1.52 15.76 1.76
C CYS A 71 -2.82 16.23 1.10
N SER A 72 -3.98 15.80 1.60
CA SER A 72 -5.27 16.06 0.96
C SER A 72 -6.12 17.12 1.65
N GLY A 73 -5.84 17.44 2.91
CA GLY A 73 -6.68 18.26 3.78
C GLY A 73 -7.96 17.57 4.26
N ALA A 74 -8.27 16.36 3.78
CA ALA A 74 -9.49 15.65 4.14
C ALA A 74 -9.43 15.12 5.58
N PRO A 75 -10.52 15.14 6.35
CA PRO A 75 -10.55 14.55 7.69
C PRO A 75 -10.14 13.07 7.70
N LYS A 76 -9.42 12.64 8.73
CA LYS A 76 -8.95 11.24 8.85
C LYS A 76 -10.08 10.22 8.80
N ASP A 77 -11.24 10.54 9.36
CA ASP A 77 -12.42 9.65 9.36
C ASP A 77 -12.96 9.44 7.94
N GLU A 78 -12.92 10.47 7.08
CA GLU A 78 -13.32 10.34 5.68
C GLU A 78 -12.30 9.52 4.89
N ILE A 79 -11.01 9.75 5.13
CA ILE A 79 -9.93 8.97 4.52
C ILE A 79 -10.07 7.49 4.92
N LEU A 80 -10.30 7.20 6.20
CA LEU A 80 -10.50 5.85 6.69
C LEU A 80 -11.72 5.19 6.05
N LYS A 81 -12.86 5.88 6.01
CA LYS A 81 -14.07 5.37 5.35
C LYS A 81 -13.80 5.00 3.89
N GLU A 82 -13.08 5.85 3.17
CA GLU A 82 -12.75 5.59 1.78
C GLU A 82 -11.78 4.40 1.64
N ILE A 83 -10.72 4.32 2.46
CA ILE A 83 -9.80 3.17 2.48
C ILE A 83 -10.56 1.86 2.75
N LEU A 84 -11.50 1.85 3.69
CA LEU A 84 -12.30 0.67 3.99
C LEU A 84 -13.27 0.30 2.85
N LYS A 85 -13.71 1.29 2.07
CA LYS A 85 -14.63 1.10 0.95
C LYS A 85 -13.94 0.63 -0.33
N VAL A 86 -12.84 1.27 -0.73
CA VAL A 86 -12.18 1.04 -2.03
C VAL A 86 -10.77 0.44 -1.92
N GLY A 87 -10.19 0.44 -0.73
CA GLY A 87 -8.82 -0.01 -0.49
C GLY A 87 -7.78 1.12 -0.55
N LEU A 88 -6.58 0.84 -0.05
CA LEU A 88 -5.44 1.75 -0.10
C LEU A 88 -4.50 1.31 -1.26
N PRO A 89 -4.35 2.12 -2.32
CA PRO A 89 -3.47 1.79 -3.43
C PRO A 89 -2.00 2.10 -3.13
N LEU A 90 -1.12 1.12 -3.35
CA LEU A 90 0.33 1.29 -3.45
C LEU A 90 0.72 1.27 -4.92
N ARG A 91 1.29 2.37 -5.46
CA ARG A 91 1.66 2.42 -6.88
C ARG A 91 2.86 1.53 -7.16
N GLU A 92 2.77 0.76 -8.24
CA GLU A 92 3.82 -0.18 -8.67
C GLU A 92 5.17 0.52 -8.83
N LYS A 93 5.19 1.74 -9.38
CA LYS A 93 6.42 2.54 -9.55
C LYS A 93 7.18 2.83 -8.26
N TYR A 94 6.55 2.69 -7.10
CA TYR A 94 7.20 2.84 -5.78
C TYR A 94 7.73 1.52 -5.22
N THR A 95 7.60 0.44 -5.98
CA THR A 95 7.99 -0.91 -5.59
C THR A 95 9.16 -1.41 -6.44
N SER A 96 9.90 -2.39 -5.93
CA SER A 96 10.96 -3.11 -6.64
C SER A 96 10.56 -4.56 -6.94
N GLY A 97 9.31 -4.93 -6.68
CA GLY A 97 8.76 -6.27 -6.83
C GLY A 97 7.88 -6.70 -5.67
N SER A 98 7.18 -7.82 -5.85
CA SER A 98 6.27 -8.42 -4.89
C SER A 98 6.64 -9.89 -4.62
N GLY A 99 6.05 -10.47 -3.59
CA GLY A 99 6.24 -11.88 -3.26
C GLY A 99 5.12 -12.44 -2.40
N THR A 100 5.02 -13.77 -2.39
CA THR A 100 4.02 -14.50 -1.62
C THR A 100 4.62 -15.79 -1.05
N THR A 101 4.11 -16.23 0.10
CA THR A 101 4.36 -17.58 0.63
C THR A 101 3.39 -18.63 0.07
N ARG A 102 2.35 -18.21 -0.68
CA ARG A 102 1.33 -19.09 -1.25
C ARG A 102 1.84 -19.73 -2.54
N THR A 103 2.51 -20.87 -2.40
CA THR A 103 3.11 -21.63 -3.53
C THR A 103 2.08 -22.23 -4.48
N GLU A 104 0.86 -22.45 -4.00
CA GLU A 104 -0.29 -22.96 -4.76
C GLU A 104 -0.75 -22.04 -5.92
N LEU A 105 -0.24 -20.81 -5.98
CA LEU A 105 -0.45 -19.92 -7.14
C LEU A 105 0.40 -20.27 -8.36
N PHE A 106 1.34 -21.21 -8.23
CA PHE A 106 2.31 -21.59 -9.28
C PHE A 106 2.27 -23.08 -9.64
N THR A 107 1.25 -23.81 -9.18
CA THR A 107 1.05 -25.25 -9.46
C THR A 107 -0.05 -25.44 -10.49
#